data_AF-A0AAV0WRI1-F1
#
_entry.id   AF-A0AAV0WRI1-F1
#
_cell.length_a   1.000
_cell.length_b   1.000
_cell.length_c   1.000
_cell.angle_alpha   90.00
_cell.angle_beta   90.00
_cell.angle_gamma   90.00
#
_symmetry.space_group_name_H-M   'P 1'
#
loop_
_entity.id
_entity.type
_entity.pdbx_description
1 polymer ?
#
loop_
_entity_poly.entity_id
_entity_poly.type
_entity_poly.pdbx_seq_one_letter_code
_entity_poly.pdbx_strand_id
1 'polypeptide(L)'
;MYKYPILEHNKKRGLRFQAKWFDEFPWLVYSEIKSGAFCQKCVIFSKTGGALKQPLGQLVLREFNNWKKLEVFQDHCKLTYYINATLDAEHFLNILEKREKSIIEQIDNYRRLQIKENRRHLIPIVECIIMCSRQELTLRGHRGETNKTLSVNDVNESKCFSILADETTDISSSEQLTLCLRYIDEDGNLNEDFLKFIEVENLTGT
;
A
#
# COMPACT_ATOMS: atom_id res chain seq x y z
N MET A 1 -31.28 -14.25 19.15
CA MET A 1 -31.00 -12.95 19.79
C MET A 1 -29.98 -13.18 20.89
N TYR A 2 -28.80 -12.57 20.79
CA TYR A 2 -27.74 -12.74 21.78
C TYR A 2 -28.16 -12.13 23.13
N LYS A 3 -27.85 -12.80 24.25
CA LYS A 3 -28.18 -12.35 25.60
C LYS A 3 -26.92 -11.84 26.29
N TYR A 4 -26.81 -10.53 26.45
CA TYR A 4 -25.69 -9.92 27.16
C TYR A 4 -25.67 -10.27 28.66
N PRO A 5 -24.48 -10.50 29.24
CA PRO A 5 -24.34 -10.89 30.64
C PRO A 5 -24.73 -9.75 31.59
N ILE A 6 -25.30 -10.12 32.74
CA ILE A 6 -25.58 -9.20 33.85
C ILE A 6 -24.40 -9.25 34.81
N LEU A 7 -23.68 -8.13 34.92
CA LEU A 7 -22.55 -8.00 35.85
C LEU A 7 -23.03 -8.05 37.30
N GLU A 8 -22.19 -8.58 38.19
CA GLU A 8 -22.43 -8.69 39.64
C GLU A 8 -23.03 -7.41 40.25
N HIS A 9 -22.39 -6.26 39.98
CA HIS A 9 -22.81 -4.96 40.51
C HIS A 9 -24.14 -4.46 39.92
N ASN A 10 -24.60 -5.03 38.80
CA ASN A 10 -25.86 -4.70 38.16
C ASN A 10 -26.98 -5.72 38.45
N LYS A 11 -26.69 -6.86 39.09
CA LYS A 11 -27.67 -7.92 39.41
C LYS A 11 -28.89 -7.39 40.17
N LYS A 12 -28.68 -6.54 41.19
CA LYS A 12 -29.78 -5.96 42.01
C LYS A 12 -30.83 -5.20 41.19
N ARG A 13 -30.44 -4.64 40.04
CA ARG A 13 -31.33 -3.85 39.16
C ARG A 13 -31.62 -4.53 37.83
N GLY A 14 -31.05 -5.71 37.58
CA GLY A 14 -31.18 -6.42 36.31
C GLY A 14 -30.66 -5.66 35.08
N LEU A 15 -29.74 -4.70 35.27
CA LEU A 15 -29.25 -3.86 34.17
C LEU A 15 -28.23 -4.63 33.33
N ARG A 16 -28.40 -4.56 32.01
CA ARG A 16 -27.52 -5.19 31.01
C ARG A 16 -27.38 -4.29 29.79
N PHE A 17 -26.36 -4.60 28.99
CA PHE A 17 -26.19 -3.99 27.68
C PHE A 17 -27.40 -4.26 26.79
N GLN A 18 -27.82 -3.26 26.01
CA GLN A 18 -28.97 -3.35 25.10
C GLN A 18 -28.49 -3.25 23.66
N ALA A 19 -28.88 -4.21 22.81
CA ALA A 19 -28.48 -4.25 21.41
C ALA A 19 -28.91 -3.01 20.61
N LYS A 20 -30.04 -2.38 21.00
CA LYS A 20 -30.55 -1.15 20.37
C LYS A 20 -29.54 -0.01 20.35
N TRP A 21 -28.57 -0.02 21.26
CA TRP A 21 -27.54 1.02 21.31
C TRP A 21 -26.57 0.95 20.13
N PHE A 22 -26.51 -0.16 19.40
CA PHE A 22 -25.76 -0.22 18.14
C PHE A 22 -26.42 0.62 17.05
N ASP A 23 -27.75 0.69 17.04
CA ASP A 23 -28.50 1.51 16.08
C ASP A 23 -28.36 3.00 16.41
N GLU A 24 -28.37 3.34 17.72
CA GLU A 24 -28.19 4.72 18.20
C GLU A 24 -26.73 5.20 18.11
N PHE A 25 -25.76 4.31 18.32
CA PHE A 25 -24.32 4.63 18.34
C PHE A 25 -23.53 3.63 17.47
N PRO A 26 -23.40 3.91 16.16
CA PRO A 26 -22.75 2.97 15.21
C PRO A 26 -21.28 2.66 15.51
N TRP A 27 -20.60 3.51 16.29
CA TRP A 27 -19.20 3.33 16.69
C TRP A 27 -19.04 2.40 17.91
N LEU A 28 -20.14 2.05 18.59
CA LEU A 28 -20.15 1.29 19.83
C LEU A 28 -19.93 -0.20 19.54
N VAL A 29 -19.01 -0.81 20.29
CA VAL A 29 -18.75 -2.26 20.24
C VAL A 29 -18.74 -2.83 21.63
N TYR A 30 -19.20 -4.07 21.79
CA TYR A 30 -19.20 -4.78 23.06
C TYR A 30 -18.12 -5.86 23.06
N SER A 31 -17.30 -5.89 24.10
CA SER A 31 -16.33 -6.96 24.33
C SER A 31 -16.87 -7.93 25.36
N GLU A 32 -17.04 -9.20 24.99
CA GLU A 32 -17.46 -10.26 25.91
C GLU A 32 -16.41 -10.53 26.99
N ILE A 33 -15.14 -10.58 26.58
CA ILE A 33 -13.98 -10.86 27.45
C ILE A 33 -13.92 -9.86 28.60
N LYS A 34 -14.09 -8.56 28.30
CA LYS A 34 -14.13 -7.50 29.32
C LYS A 34 -15.53 -7.19 29.83
N SER A 35 -16.55 -7.84 29.28
CA SER A 35 -17.97 -7.64 29.57
C SER A 35 -18.40 -6.17 29.61
N GLY A 36 -17.95 -5.38 28.63
CA GLY A 36 -18.25 -3.95 28.56
C GLY A 36 -18.06 -3.33 27.18
N ALA A 37 -18.48 -2.08 27.05
CA ALA A 37 -18.55 -1.37 25.79
C ALA A 37 -17.31 -0.50 25.53
N PHE A 38 -16.98 -0.37 24.26
CA PHE A 38 -15.86 0.41 23.74
C PHE A 38 -16.28 1.19 22.49
N CYS A 39 -15.49 2.18 22.12
CA CYS A 39 -15.59 2.86 20.84
C CYS A 39 -14.56 2.30 19.87
N GLN A 40 -15.02 1.66 18.79
CA GLN A 40 -14.17 0.99 17.82
C GLN A 40 -13.11 1.93 17.21
N LYS A 41 -13.55 3.11 16.77
CA LYS A 41 -12.67 4.10 16.13
C LYS A 41 -11.63 4.63 17.12
N CYS A 42 -12.05 5.00 18.32
CA CYS A 42 -11.14 5.51 19.33
C CYS A 42 -10.11 4.45 19.77
N VAL A 43 -10.52 3.20 19.97
CA VAL A 43 -9.59 2.13 20.38
C VAL A 43 -8.45 1.94 19.38
N ILE A 44 -8.72 2.12 18.08
CA ILE A 44 -7.73 1.90 17.02
C ILE A 44 -6.90 3.15 16.74
N PHE A 45 -7.54 4.31 16.62
CA PHE A 45 -6.92 5.51 16.06
C PHE A 45 -6.51 6.56 17.10
N SER A 46 -6.97 6.45 18.34
CA SER A 46 -6.61 7.45 19.34
C SER A 46 -5.18 7.24 19.87
N LYS A 47 -4.30 8.23 19.62
CA LYS A 47 -2.90 8.22 20.08
C LYS A 47 -2.74 8.88 21.44
N THR A 48 -3.40 10.02 21.63
CA THR A 48 -3.49 10.84 22.85
C THR A 48 -4.76 11.69 22.78
N GLY A 49 -5.24 12.22 23.92
CA GLY A 49 -6.46 13.05 23.95
C GLY A 49 -6.32 14.44 23.34
N GLY A 50 -5.90 14.54 22.08
CA GLY A 50 -5.72 15.80 21.34
C GLY A 50 -4.57 16.67 21.85
N ALA A 51 -4.51 17.91 21.33
CA ALA A 51 -3.46 18.90 21.61
C ALA A 51 -3.29 19.22 23.11
N LEU A 52 -4.33 19.03 23.92
CA LEU A 52 -4.31 19.24 25.37
C LEU A 52 -4.01 17.98 26.20
N LYS A 53 -3.56 16.87 25.59
CA LYS A 53 -3.23 15.61 26.29
C LYS A 53 -4.37 15.17 27.24
N GLN A 54 -5.62 15.25 26.81
CA GLN A 54 -6.72 14.71 27.63
C GLN A 54 -6.46 13.22 27.89
N PRO A 55 -6.71 12.73 29.12
CA PRO A 55 -6.49 11.32 29.42
C PRO A 55 -7.50 10.48 28.63
N LEU A 56 -6.97 9.49 27.91
CA LEU A 56 -7.78 8.44 27.30
C LEU A 56 -8.48 7.66 28.42
N GLY A 57 -9.80 7.70 28.42
CA GLY A 57 -10.60 7.26 29.55
C GLY A 57 -11.38 5.98 29.30
N GLN A 58 -12.58 5.98 29.86
CA GLN A 58 -13.61 4.96 29.63
C GLN A 58 -14.05 4.97 28.16
N LEU A 59 -14.46 3.80 27.63
CA LEU A 59 -14.74 3.50 26.21
C LEU A 59 -13.52 3.30 25.31
N VAL A 60 -12.31 3.63 25.77
CA VAL A 60 -11.09 3.47 24.96
C VAL A 60 -10.12 2.52 25.66
N LEU A 61 -9.50 2.95 26.76
CA LEU A 61 -8.57 2.10 27.51
C LEU A 61 -9.30 1.16 28.47
N ARG A 62 -10.41 1.65 29.04
CA ARG A 62 -11.24 0.92 30.00
C ARG A 62 -12.63 0.70 29.45
N GLU A 63 -13.18 -0.47 29.73
CA GLU A 63 -14.54 -0.82 29.36
C GLU A 63 -15.57 0.09 30.04
N PHE A 64 -16.64 0.39 29.32
CA PHE A 64 -17.83 1.00 29.89
C PHE A 64 -18.82 -0.08 30.29
N ASN A 65 -19.18 -0.13 31.57
CA ASN A 65 -20.13 -1.10 32.12
C ASN A 65 -21.22 -0.45 33.00
N ASN A 66 -21.23 0.88 33.13
CA ASN A 66 -22.20 1.62 33.93
C ASN A 66 -23.43 1.99 33.10
N TRP A 67 -24.33 1.03 32.90
CA TRP A 67 -25.53 1.16 32.07
C TRP A 67 -26.55 2.22 32.53
N LYS A 68 -26.32 2.90 33.67
CA LYS A 68 -27.18 3.99 34.15
C LYS A 68 -26.81 5.35 33.55
N LYS A 69 -25.54 5.53 33.18
CA LYS A 69 -25.00 6.82 32.74
C LYS A 69 -24.83 6.83 31.22
N LEU A 70 -25.93 6.69 30.50
CA LEU A 70 -25.88 6.70 29.03
C LEU A 70 -25.42 8.03 28.44
N GLU A 71 -25.55 9.12 29.20
CA GLU A 71 -25.03 10.45 28.89
C GLU A 71 -23.54 10.42 28.48
N VAL A 72 -22.77 9.47 29.03
CA VAL A 72 -21.35 9.28 28.69
C VAL A 72 -21.16 8.96 27.21
N PHE A 73 -22.11 8.27 26.55
CA PHE A 73 -22.04 8.01 25.11
C PHE A 73 -22.24 9.29 24.31
N GLN A 74 -23.18 10.15 24.72
CA GLN A 74 -23.45 11.42 24.06
C GLN A 74 -22.29 12.40 24.25
N ASP A 75 -21.70 12.43 25.44
CA ASP A 75 -20.56 13.27 25.73
C ASP A 75 -19.28 12.77 25.07
N HIS A 76 -19.12 11.45 24.90
CA HIS A 76 -18.00 10.86 24.18
C HIS A 76 -17.89 11.39 22.75
N CYS A 77 -19.02 11.53 22.05
CA CYS A 77 -19.08 12.07 20.69
C CYS A 77 -18.60 13.53 20.59
N LYS A 78 -18.59 14.28 21.71
CA LYS A 78 -18.16 15.69 21.75
C LYS A 78 -16.66 15.84 22.02
N LEU A 79 -15.97 14.75 22.41
CA LEU A 79 -14.56 14.80 22.77
C LEU A 79 -13.69 14.99 21.53
N THR A 80 -12.65 15.83 21.65
CA THR A 80 -11.75 16.15 20.53
C THR A 80 -11.06 14.91 19.97
N TYR A 81 -10.66 13.98 20.83
CA TYR A 81 -10.02 12.75 20.37
C TYR A 81 -10.97 11.80 19.64
N TYR A 82 -12.27 11.84 19.94
CA TYR A 82 -13.26 11.07 19.20
C TYR A 82 -13.42 11.61 17.79
N ILE A 83 -13.49 12.95 17.65
CA ILE A 83 -13.56 13.62 16.35
C ILE A 83 -12.31 13.30 15.53
N ASN A 84 -11.12 13.43 16.12
CA ASN A 84 -9.86 13.11 15.44
C ASN A 84 -9.78 11.63 15.04
N ALA A 85 -10.12 10.70 15.94
CA ALA A 85 -10.13 9.28 15.63
C ALA A 85 -11.16 8.92 14.54
N THR A 86 -12.25 9.69 14.44
CA THR A 86 -13.25 9.53 13.39
C THR A 86 -12.72 9.98 12.03
N LEU A 87 -12.06 11.14 11.98
CA LEU A 87 -11.42 11.66 10.78
C LEU A 87 -10.29 10.73 10.31
N ASP A 88 -9.45 10.26 11.24
CA ASP A 88 -8.37 9.31 10.93
C ASP A 88 -8.90 7.99 10.37
N ALA A 89 -10.00 7.47 10.94
CA ALA A 89 -10.67 6.27 10.44
C ALA A 89 -11.25 6.47 9.03
N GLU A 90 -11.85 7.64 8.75
CA GLU A 90 -12.40 7.98 7.44
C GLU A 90 -11.31 8.10 6.38
N HIS A 91 -10.22 8.80 6.68
CA HIS A 91 -9.06 8.87 5.79
C HIS A 91 -8.47 7.49 5.52
N PHE A 92 -8.37 6.65 6.55
CA PHE A 92 -7.88 5.27 6.39
C PHE A 92 -8.78 4.46 5.44
N LEU A 93 -10.10 4.55 5.59
CA LEU A 93 -11.05 3.88 4.70
C LEU A 93 -10.98 4.42 3.26
N ASN A 94 -10.90 5.74 3.08
CA ASN A 94 -10.79 6.35 1.74
C ASN A 94 -9.53 5.90 1.00
N ILE A 95 -8.41 5.75 1.71
CA ILE A 95 -7.15 5.23 1.14
C ILE A 95 -7.31 3.75 0.77
N LEU A 96 -7.88 2.93 1.65
CA LEU A 96 -8.10 1.50 1.37
C LEU A 96 -9.03 1.27 0.18
N GLU A 97 -10.09 2.06 0.06
CA GLU A 97 -11.04 2.01 -1.04
C GLU A 97 -10.53 2.69 -2.32
N LYS A 98 -9.26 3.17 -2.33
CA LYS A 98 -8.61 3.88 -3.45
C LYS A 98 -9.37 5.13 -3.92
N ARG A 99 -10.19 5.72 -3.05
CA ARG A 99 -10.91 6.98 -3.32
C ARG A 99 -9.98 8.18 -3.18
N GLU A 100 -9.04 8.11 -2.24
CA GLU A 100 -8.05 9.15 -2.00
C GLU A 100 -6.63 8.57 -1.98
N LYS A 101 -5.66 9.38 -2.39
CA LYS A 101 -4.24 9.03 -2.30
C LYS A 101 -3.72 9.34 -0.90
N SER A 102 -2.76 8.56 -0.43
CA SER A 102 -2.11 8.82 0.85
C SER A 102 -1.45 10.21 0.87
N ILE A 103 -1.34 10.84 2.05
CA ILE A 103 -0.71 12.16 2.21
C ILE A 103 0.73 12.15 1.67
N ILE A 104 1.44 11.04 1.85
CA ILE A 104 2.81 10.84 1.34
C ILE A 104 2.84 10.94 -0.19
N GLU A 105 1.87 10.35 -0.89
CA GLU A 105 1.74 10.47 -2.34
C GLU A 105 1.27 11.85 -2.81
N GLN A 106 0.51 12.58 -1.99
CA GLN A 106 0.06 13.93 -2.32
C GLN A 106 1.18 14.97 -2.18
N ILE A 107 2.05 14.82 -1.18
CA ILE A 107 3.19 15.71 -0.93
C ILE A 107 4.29 15.46 -1.97
N ASP A 108 4.51 14.21 -2.35
CA ASP A 108 5.61 13.83 -3.22
C ASP A 108 5.28 14.02 -4.71
N ASN A 109 5.04 15.28 -5.05
CA ASN A 109 4.78 15.72 -6.40
C ASN A 109 5.98 15.49 -7.32
N TYR A 110 7.20 15.63 -6.80
CA TYR A 110 8.42 15.42 -7.57
C TYR A 110 8.58 13.95 -7.99
N ARG A 111 8.49 12.99 -7.06
CA ARG A 111 8.56 11.57 -7.41
C ARG A 111 7.42 11.16 -8.34
N ARG A 112 6.21 11.70 -8.13
CA ARG A 112 5.07 11.45 -9.02
C ARG A 112 5.31 11.96 -10.45
N LEU A 113 5.92 13.13 -10.60
CA LEU A 113 6.28 13.69 -11.88
C LEU A 113 7.40 12.88 -12.54
N GLN A 114 8.45 12.51 -11.80
CA GLN A 114 9.53 11.65 -12.28
C GLN A 114 9.01 10.30 -12.78
N ILE A 115 8.12 9.63 -12.03
CA ILE A 115 7.51 8.36 -12.47
C ILE A 115 6.71 8.57 -13.77
N LYS A 116 6.02 9.70 -13.91
CA LYS A 116 5.24 10.02 -15.11
C LYS A 116 6.14 10.32 -16.32
N GLU A 117 7.22 11.06 -16.11
CA GLU A 117 8.26 11.37 -17.11
C GLU A 117 8.93 10.08 -17.59
N ASN A 118 9.39 9.25 -16.66
CA ASN A 118 10.07 7.98 -16.94
C ASN A 118 9.16 7.02 -17.72
N ARG A 119 7.87 6.94 -17.36
CA ARG A 119 6.89 6.17 -18.15
C ARG A 119 6.72 6.71 -19.57
N ARG A 120 6.79 8.03 -19.77
CA ARG A 120 6.76 8.63 -21.11
C ARG A 120 8.01 8.31 -21.91
N HIS A 121 9.18 8.24 -21.29
CA HIS A 121 10.42 7.84 -21.96
C HIS A 121 10.49 6.35 -22.28
N LEU A 122 9.84 5.49 -21.49
CA LEU A 122 9.78 4.06 -21.77
C LEU A 122 8.94 3.70 -23.00
N ILE A 123 7.87 4.47 -23.29
CA ILE A 123 7.03 4.25 -24.47
C ILE A 123 7.84 4.23 -25.78
N PRO A 124 8.60 5.27 -26.15
CA PRO A 124 9.37 5.28 -27.39
C PRO A 124 10.50 4.23 -27.40
N ILE A 125 11.06 3.86 -26.24
CA ILE A 125 12.07 2.79 -26.16
C ILE A 125 11.43 1.45 -26.54
N VAL A 126 10.27 1.12 -25.96
CA VAL A 126 9.52 -0.10 -26.27
C VAL A 126 9.04 -0.10 -27.72
N GLU A 127 8.57 1.04 -28.22
CA GLU A 127 8.18 1.20 -29.63
C GLU A 127 9.37 0.99 -30.57
N CYS A 128 10.56 1.52 -30.24
CA CYS A 128 11.78 1.26 -30.99
C CYS A 128 12.14 -0.22 -30.98
N ILE A 129 12.02 -0.90 -29.83
CA ILE A 129 12.27 -2.34 -29.74
C ILE A 129 11.30 -3.11 -30.63
N ILE A 130 10.00 -2.81 -30.57
CA ILE A 130 8.98 -3.45 -31.43
C ILE A 130 9.25 -3.16 -32.91
N MET A 131 9.60 -1.92 -33.26
CA MET A 131 9.90 -1.51 -34.63
C MET A 131 11.11 -2.25 -35.18
N CYS A 132 12.21 -2.26 -34.42
CA CYS A 132 13.42 -2.97 -34.79
C CYS A 132 13.15 -4.48 -34.92
N SER A 133 12.35 -5.05 -34.02
CA SER A 133 11.98 -6.47 -34.06
C SER A 133 11.16 -6.81 -35.31
N ARG A 134 10.21 -5.95 -35.71
CA ARG A 134 9.39 -6.16 -36.92
C ARG A 134 10.16 -5.97 -38.23
N GLN A 135 11.21 -5.16 -38.21
CA GLN A 135 12.01 -4.83 -39.39
C GLN A 135 13.31 -5.62 -39.46
N GLU A 136 13.50 -6.61 -38.57
CA GLU A 136 14.74 -7.39 -38.46
C GLU A 136 15.99 -6.49 -38.27
N LEU A 137 15.81 -5.32 -37.65
CA LEU A 137 16.90 -4.39 -37.37
C LEU A 137 17.51 -4.72 -36.01
N THR A 138 18.83 -4.86 -36.00
CA THR A 138 19.59 -5.04 -34.76
C THR A 138 19.58 -3.75 -33.93
N LEU A 139 19.33 -3.84 -32.62
CA LEU A 139 19.28 -2.69 -31.68
C LEU A 139 20.64 -1.96 -31.51
N ARG A 140 21.72 -2.51 -32.05
CA ARG A 140 23.07 -1.94 -32.01
C ARG A 140 23.70 -2.00 -33.40
N GLY A 141 24.32 -0.91 -33.84
CA GLY A 141 25.22 -0.92 -35.00
C GLY A 141 26.48 -1.75 -34.71
N HIS A 142 26.90 -2.55 -35.67
CA HIS A 142 28.01 -3.48 -35.56
C HIS A 142 29.34 -2.78 -35.23
N ARG A 143 29.96 -3.15 -34.10
CA ARG A 143 31.42 -3.07 -33.89
C ARG A 143 31.88 -4.42 -33.32
N GLY A 144 32.31 -5.29 -34.22
CA GLY A 144 33.32 -6.34 -34.02
C GLY A 144 33.08 -7.38 -32.92
N GLU A 145 32.80 -8.61 -33.37
CA GLU A 145 33.27 -9.88 -32.78
C GLU A 145 32.73 -10.30 -31.40
N THR A 146 31.61 -11.05 -31.40
CA THR A 146 31.51 -12.42 -30.86
C THR A 146 30.09 -12.96 -31.14
N ASN A 147 30.02 -14.10 -31.83
CA ASN A 147 28.84 -14.58 -32.53
C ASN A 147 27.82 -15.27 -31.60
N LYS A 148 26.92 -14.48 -31.04
CA LYS A 148 25.55 -14.93 -30.76
C LYS A 148 24.61 -13.74 -31.00
N THR A 149 24.19 -13.58 -32.25
CA THR A 149 23.17 -12.60 -32.60
C THR A 149 21.84 -13.16 -32.10
N LEU A 150 21.26 -12.51 -31.09
CA LEU A 150 19.87 -12.71 -30.67
C LEU A 150 18.98 -12.89 -31.90
N SER A 151 18.40 -14.08 -32.06
CA SER A 151 17.41 -14.35 -33.10
C SER A 151 16.07 -13.78 -32.65
N VAL A 152 15.63 -12.72 -33.33
CA VAL A 152 14.36 -12.04 -33.03
C VAL A 152 13.16 -12.97 -33.29
N ASN A 153 13.32 -13.95 -34.18
CA ASN A 153 12.27 -14.92 -34.49
C ASN A 153 11.98 -15.81 -33.27
N ASP A 154 13.03 -16.32 -32.62
CA ASP A 154 12.93 -17.20 -31.46
C ASP A 154 12.23 -16.52 -30.28
N VAL A 155 12.44 -15.20 -30.12
CA VAL A 155 11.76 -14.38 -29.10
C VAL A 155 10.30 -14.12 -29.47
N ASN A 156 10.00 -13.86 -30.74
CA ASN A 156 8.63 -13.62 -31.20
C ASN A 156 7.76 -14.89 -31.17
N GLU A 157 8.38 -16.06 -31.41
CA GLU A 157 7.76 -17.38 -31.29
C GLU A 157 7.62 -17.82 -29.83
N SER A 158 8.40 -17.22 -28.91
CA SER A 158 8.28 -17.47 -27.48
C SER A 158 6.90 -17.09 -26.94
N LYS A 159 6.32 -17.98 -26.13
CA LYS A 159 5.06 -17.69 -25.41
C LYS A 159 5.23 -16.61 -24.34
N CYS A 160 6.45 -16.43 -23.85
CA CYS A 160 6.76 -15.47 -22.81
C CYS A 160 8.25 -15.10 -22.85
N PHE A 161 8.51 -13.81 -22.62
CA PHE A 161 9.84 -13.27 -22.37
C PHE A 161 9.82 -12.33 -21.17
N SER A 162 11.00 -12.09 -20.61
CA SER A 162 11.26 -11.17 -19.51
C SER A 162 12.57 -10.42 -19.78
N ILE A 163 12.65 -9.18 -19.31
CA ILE A 163 13.86 -8.37 -19.40
C ILE A 163 14.46 -8.30 -18.00
N LEU A 164 15.71 -8.69 -17.87
CA LEU A 164 16.53 -8.54 -16.68
C LEU A 164 17.35 -7.26 -16.84
N ALA A 165 17.37 -6.44 -15.79
CA ALA A 165 18.14 -5.23 -15.73
C ALA A 165 18.92 -5.22 -14.41
N ASP A 166 20.24 -5.12 -14.46
CA ASP A 166 21.10 -5.14 -13.28
C ASP A 166 22.16 -4.05 -13.33
N GLU A 167 22.38 -3.36 -12.22
CA GLU A 167 23.28 -2.22 -12.12
C GLU A 167 24.60 -2.66 -11.46
N THR A 168 25.71 -2.43 -12.17
CA THR A 168 27.05 -2.82 -11.73
C THR A 168 28.02 -1.65 -11.87
N THR A 169 28.86 -1.42 -10.87
CA THR A 169 29.94 -0.43 -10.93
C THR A 169 31.19 -1.03 -11.60
N ASP A 170 31.66 -0.42 -12.69
CA ASP A 170 32.85 -0.86 -13.42
C ASP A 170 34.15 -0.43 -12.71
N ILE A 171 35.29 -1.00 -13.13
CA ILE A 171 36.64 -0.75 -12.61
C ILE A 171 37.07 0.73 -12.68
N SER A 172 36.41 1.54 -13.52
CA SER A 172 36.62 2.98 -13.66
C SER A 172 35.76 3.82 -12.69
N SER A 173 35.01 3.19 -11.79
CA SER A 173 34.01 3.83 -10.91
C SER A 173 32.78 4.41 -11.65
N SER A 174 32.55 4.00 -12.90
CA SER A 174 31.34 4.34 -13.65
C SER A 174 30.25 3.31 -13.40
N GLU A 175 29.00 3.72 -13.21
CA GLU A 175 27.88 2.79 -13.07
C GLU A 175 27.30 2.40 -14.45
N GLN A 176 27.04 1.11 -14.62
CA GLN A 176 26.54 0.53 -15.86
C GLN A 176 25.32 -0.34 -15.57
N LEU A 177 24.25 -0.12 -16.32
CA LEU A 177 23.05 -0.95 -16.33
C LEU A 177 23.16 -2.01 -17.43
N THR A 178 23.23 -3.27 -17.01
CA THR A 178 23.22 -4.46 -17.86
C THR A 178 21.78 -4.83 -18.20
N LEU A 179 21.47 -4.97 -19.49
CA LEU A 179 20.19 -5.52 -19.95
C LEU A 179 20.39 -6.91 -20.54
N CYS A 180 19.61 -7.87 -20.05
CA CYS A 180 19.54 -9.24 -20.58
C CYS A 180 18.09 -9.61 -20.90
N LEU A 181 17.87 -10.29 -22.02
CA LEU A 181 16.59 -10.86 -22.37
C LEU A 181 16.55 -12.32 -21.93
N ARG A 182 15.46 -12.73 -21.28
CA ARG A 182 15.21 -14.11 -20.87
C ARG A 182 13.89 -14.59 -21.49
N TYR A 183 13.92 -15.63 -22.31
CA TYR A 183 12.76 -16.15 -23.04
C TYR A 183 12.77 -17.68 -23.07
N ILE A 184 11.63 -18.28 -23.43
CA ILE A 184 11.49 -19.74 -23.58
C ILE A 184 11.37 -20.04 -25.07
N ASP A 185 12.23 -20.91 -25.61
CA ASP A 185 12.16 -21.32 -27.02
C ASP A 185 10.99 -22.28 -27.30
N GLU A 186 10.82 -22.65 -28.57
CA GLU A 186 9.77 -23.59 -28.97
C GLU A 186 9.92 -24.98 -28.35
N ASP A 187 11.16 -25.39 -28.06
CA ASP A 187 11.52 -26.65 -27.42
C ASP A 187 11.29 -26.62 -25.89
N GLY A 188 10.93 -25.46 -25.32
CA GLY A 188 10.69 -25.27 -23.90
C GLY A 188 11.96 -25.01 -23.08
N ASN A 189 13.11 -24.77 -23.71
CA ASN A 189 14.34 -24.41 -23.01
C ASN A 189 14.37 -22.91 -22.68
N LEU A 190 14.98 -22.62 -21.54
CA LEU A 190 15.21 -21.26 -21.08
C LEU A 190 16.46 -20.68 -21.74
N ASN A 191 16.30 -19.58 -22.46
CA ASN A 191 17.38 -18.85 -23.08
C ASN A 191 17.58 -17.50 -22.42
N GLU A 192 18.84 -17.13 -22.20
CA GLU A 192 19.27 -15.84 -21.67
C GLU A 192 20.30 -15.25 -22.61
N ASP A 193 19.97 -14.09 -23.15
CA ASP A 193 20.81 -13.43 -24.14
C ASP A 193 21.04 -11.97 -23.72
N PHE A 194 22.31 -11.61 -23.62
CA PHE A 194 22.74 -10.28 -23.26
C PHE A 194 22.40 -9.28 -24.38
N LEU A 195 21.76 -8.17 -24.02
CA LEU A 195 21.40 -7.12 -24.95
C LEU A 195 22.51 -6.06 -25.03
N LYS A 196 22.81 -5.41 -23.91
CA LYS A 196 23.75 -4.29 -23.85
C LYS A 196 24.05 -3.82 -22.42
N PHE A 197 25.20 -3.15 -22.26
CA PHE A 197 25.47 -2.23 -21.16
C PHE A 197 25.00 -0.81 -21.54
N ILE A 198 24.35 -0.14 -20.60
CA ILE A 198 23.96 1.27 -20.66
C ILE A 198 24.76 1.99 -19.59
N GLU A 199 25.59 2.95 -19.98
CA GLU A 199 26.30 3.82 -19.03
C GLU A 199 25.30 4.75 -18.33
N VAL A 200 25.35 4.79 -17.01
CA VAL A 200 24.44 5.59 -16.18
C VAL A 200 25.18 6.85 -15.73
N GLU A 201 24.91 7.98 -16.39
CA GLU A 201 25.64 9.24 -16.16
C GLU A 201 25.18 9.99 -14.89
N ASN A 202 24.02 9.67 -14.31
CA ASN A 202 23.49 10.34 -13.13
C ASN A 202 22.80 9.36 -12.17
N LEU A 203 23.37 9.26 -10.98
CA LEU A 203 22.86 8.48 -9.85
C LEU A 203 22.20 9.44 -8.87
N THR A 204 21.06 10.02 -9.25
CA THR A 204 20.27 10.79 -8.30
C THR A 204 19.48 9.84 -7.41
N GLY A 205 20.19 9.22 -6.47
CA GLY A 205 19.63 8.61 -5.28
C GLY A 205 19.42 9.69 -4.21
N THR A 206 18.38 10.50 -4.36
CA THR A 206 17.86 11.40 -3.30
C THR A 206 16.36 11.35 -3.28
#